data_AF-T0XYK1-F1
#
_entry.id   AF-T0XYK1-F1
#
_cell.length_a   1.000
_cell.length_b   1.000
_cell.length_c   1.000
_cell.angle_alpha   90.00
_cell.angle_beta   90.00
_cell.angle_gamma   90.00
#
_symmetry.space_group_name_H-M   'P 1'
#
loop_
_entity.id
_entity.type
_entity.pdbx_description
1 polymer ?
#
loop_
_entity_poly.entity_id
_entity_poly.type
_entity_poly.pdbx_seq_one_letter_code
_entity_poly.pdbx_strand_id
1 'polypeptide(L)'
;HNQRNHVLVMVQKTPNRFVEADSLLKVAEEVVGKPASIGTGSENDADLILRQHLNPMFVEDVVREVARKLKTVLSDLDPETLILVRSESEESVHAHNAFAEFSGKFKEI
;
A
#
# COMPACT_ATOMS: atom_id res chain seq x y z
N HIS A 1 14.44 11.49 -3.45
CA HIS A 1 14.68 10.42 -4.43
C HIS A 1 13.41 9.59 -4.53
N ASN A 2 12.94 9.25 -5.73
CA ASN A 2 11.83 8.31 -5.89
C ASN A 2 12.46 6.93 -6.07
N GLN A 3 12.16 6.00 -5.16
CA GLN A 3 12.70 4.65 -5.14
C GLN A 3 11.57 3.65 -5.38
N ARG A 4 11.93 2.43 -5.77
CA ARG A 4 10.95 1.36 -5.89
C ARG A 4 10.48 0.96 -4.50
N ASN A 5 9.16 0.94 -4.29
CA ASN A 5 8.54 0.48 -3.06
C ASN A 5 7.74 -0.80 -3.31
N HIS A 6 7.90 -1.79 -2.45
CA HIS A 6 7.12 -3.02 -2.43
C HIS A 6 6.14 -2.97 -1.27
N VAL A 7 4.84 -3.04 -1.59
CA VAL A 7 3.77 -3.08 -0.59
C VAL A 7 3.15 -4.47 -0.56
N LEU A 8 3.07 -5.04 0.64
CA LEU A 8 2.36 -6.29 0.90
C LEU A 8 1.17 -5.99 1.81
N VAL A 9 -0.01 -6.38 1.34
CA VAL A 9 -1.26 -6.34 2.12
C VAL A 9 -1.76 -7.76 2.29
N MET A 10 -1.89 -8.22 3.53
CA MET A 10 -2.49 -9.50 3.87
C MET A 10 -3.68 -9.28 4.80
N VAL A 11 -4.79 -9.93 4.48
CA VAL A 11 -6.00 -9.94 5.30
C VAL A 11 -6.35 -11.38 5.59
N GLN A 12 -6.57 -11.72 6.86
CA GLN A 12 -6.98 -13.05 7.26
C GLN A 12 -8.32 -13.42 6.61
N LYS A 13 -8.41 -14.65 6.11
CA LYS A 13 -9.64 -15.17 5.53
C LYS A 13 -10.70 -15.38 6.62
N THR A 14 -11.85 -14.73 6.45
CA THR A 14 -13.00 -14.87 7.35
C THR A 14 -14.04 -15.81 6.71
N PRO A 15 -14.64 -16.77 7.45
CA PRO A 15 -15.56 -17.76 6.87
C PRO A 15 -16.77 -17.16 6.16
N ASN A 16 -17.28 -16.03 6.66
CA ASN A 16 -18.50 -15.38 6.15
C ASN A 16 -18.22 -14.17 5.26
N ARG A 17 -16.95 -13.87 4.92
CA ARG A 17 -16.62 -12.71 4.10
C ARG A 17 -15.56 -13.04 3.06
N PHE A 18 -15.92 -12.76 1.81
CA PHE A 18 -14.97 -12.73 0.72
C PHE A 18 -14.36 -11.33 0.59
N VAL A 19 -13.03 -11.27 0.57
CA VAL A 19 -12.26 -10.06 0.30
C VAL A 19 -11.67 -10.18 -1.10
N GLU A 20 -12.06 -9.29 -2.00
CA GLU A 20 -11.55 -9.26 -3.36
C GLU A 20 -10.11 -8.73 -3.38
N ALA A 21 -9.21 -9.47 -4.04
CA ALA A 21 -7.82 -9.04 -4.22
C ALA A 21 -7.72 -7.68 -4.93
N ASP A 22 -8.59 -7.42 -5.91
CA ASP A 22 -8.68 -6.15 -6.63
C ASP A 22 -8.98 -4.96 -5.71
N SER A 23 -9.75 -5.17 -4.65
CA SER A 23 -10.05 -4.11 -3.67
C SER A 23 -8.79 -3.75 -2.86
N LEU A 24 -8.01 -4.75 -2.46
CA LEU A 24 -6.74 -4.53 -1.77
C LEU A 24 -5.70 -3.87 -2.69
N LEU A 25 -5.65 -4.31 -3.95
CA LEU A 25 -4.76 -3.74 -4.96
C LEU A 25 -5.07 -2.25 -5.19
N LYS A 26 -6.34 -1.90 -5.37
CA LYS A 26 -6.76 -0.49 -5.54
C LYS A 26 -6.35 0.38 -4.35
N VAL A 27 -6.47 -0.13 -3.12
CA VAL A 27 -6.02 0.61 -1.93
C VAL A 27 -4.51 0.85 -1.98
N ALA A 28 -3.71 -0.16 -2.31
CA ALA A 28 -2.25 0.00 -2.42
C ALA A 28 -1.86 0.97 -3.55
N GLU A 29 -2.51 0.86 -4.72
CA GLU A 29 -2.29 1.73 -5.88
C GLU A 29 -2.70 3.18 -5.62
N GLU A 30 -3.74 3.43 -4.84
CA GLU A 30 -4.17 4.80 -4.48
C GLU A 30 -3.19 5.49 -3.54
N VAL A 31 -2.48 4.73 -2.70
CA VAL A 31 -1.49 5.27 -1.77
C VAL A 31 -0.16 5.45 -2.49
N VAL A 32 0.42 4.35 -2.98
CA VAL A 32 1.79 4.34 -3.50
C VAL A 32 1.86 4.72 -4.97
N GLY A 33 0.75 4.58 -5.69
CA GLY A 33 0.73 4.71 -7.15
C GLY A 33 0.81 3.35 -7.84
N LYS A 34 0.43 3.33 -9.12
CA LYS A 34 0.55 2.14 -9.96
C LYS A 34 1.99 1.94 -10.41
N PRO A 35 2.42 0.70 -10.71
CA PRO A 35 3.66 0.49 -11.45
C PRO A 35 3.58 1.22 -12.79
N ALA A 36 4.67 1.89 -13.19
CA ALA A 36 4.77 2.47 -14.52
C ALA A 36 4.55 1.38 -15.57
N SER A 37 3.75 1.68 -16.59
CA SER A 37 3.47 0.70 -17.64
C SER A 37 4.72 0.42 -18.48
N ILE A 38 4.84 -0.80 -19.03
CA ILE A 38 6.02 -1.23 -19.81
C ILE A 38 6.14 -0.44 -21.14
N GLY A 39 5.06 0.21 -21.58
CA GLY A 39 5.02 1.08 -22.74
C GLY A 39 5.29 2.54 -22.37
N THR A 40 6.26 3.16 -23.04
CA THR A 40 6.63 4.56 -22.78
C THR A 40 5.53 5.51 -23.27
N GLY A 41 5.06 6.41 -22.39
CA GLY A 41 4.48 7.69 -22.83
C GLY A 41 2.97 7.85 -22.76
N SER A 42 2.25 7.16 -21.87
CA SER A 42 0.89 7.60 -21.56
C SER A 42 0.94 8.89 -20.73
N GLU A 43 0.09 9.89 -21.00
CA GLU A 43 -0.01 11.12 -20.19
C GLU A 43 -0.23 10.80 -18.70
N ASN A 44 -0.89 9.67 -18.43
CA ASN A 44 -1.12 9.15 -17.08
C ASN A 44 0.16 8.80 -16.32
N ASP A 45 1.22 8.34 -16.98
CA ASP A 45 2.49 8.00 -16.30
C ASP A 45 3.22 9.28 -15.84
N ALA A 46 3.18 10.36 -16.64
CA ALA A 46 3.79 11.64 -16.28
C ALA A 46 3.09 12.28 -15.08
N ASP A 47 1.76 12.28 -15.08
CA ASP A 47 0.95 12.77 -13.95
C ASP A 47 1.18 11.94 -12.69
N LEU A 48 1.30 10.61 -12.82
CA LEU A 48 1.58 9.72 -11.70
C LEU A 48 2.96 10.02 -11.08
N ILE A 49 4.00 10.14 -11.92
CA ILE A 49 5.36 10.47 -11.48
C ILE A 49 5.36 11.84 -10.79
N LEU A 50 4.67 12.84 -11.36
CA LEU A 50 4.59 14.17 -10.79
C LEU A 50 3.89 14.15 -9.43
N ARG A 51 2.78 13.40 -9.29
CA ARG A 51 2.09 13.23 -8.00
C ARG A 51 2.98 12.59 -6.94
N GLN A 52 3.70 11.52 -7.29
CA GLN A 52 4.65 10.88 -6.38
C GLN A 52 5.79 11.83 -5.98
N HIS A 53 6.25 12.68 -6.90
CA HIS A 53 7.28 13.67 -6.60
C HIS A 53 6.80 14.78 -5.68
N LEU A 54 5.56 15.24 -5.84
CA LEU A 54 4.96 16.32 -5.04
C LEU A 54 4.47 15.85 -3.66
N ASN A 55 4.20 14.55 -3.49
CA ASN A 55 3.75 13.96 -2.23
C ASN A 55 4.66 12.79 -1.82
N PRO A 56 5.91 13.07 -1.43
CA PRO A 56 6.80 12.02 -0.93
C PRO A 56 6.28 11.46 0.39
N MET A 57 6.30 10.13 0.53
CA MET A 57 5.89 9.41 1.73
C MET A 57 7.05 8.56 2.24
N PHE A 58 7.24 8.50 3.55
CA PHE A 58 8.13 7.50 4.16
C PHE A 58 7.45 6.13 4.21
N VAL A 59 8.22 5.06 4.46
CA VAL A 59 7.68 3.70 4.54
C VAL A 59 6.61 3.57 5.64
N GLU A 60 6.76 4.30 6.74
CA GLU A 60 5.77 4.35 7.83
C GLU A 60 4.47 5.07 7.41
N ASP A 61 4.58 6.10 6.57
CA ASP A 61 3.42 6.83 6.05
C ASP A 61 2.62 5.96 5.08
N VAL A 62 3.31 5.19 4.23
CA VAL A 62 2.68 4.22 3.32
C VAL A 62 1.88 3.20 4.11
N VAL A 63 2.48 2.58 5.14
CA VAL A 63 1.77 1.60 5.99
C VAL A 63 0.55 2.25 6.65
N ARG A 64 0.69 3.46 7.19
CA ARG A 64 -0.38 4.19 7.88
C ARG A 64 -1.55 4.51 6.94
N GLU A 65 -1.27 5.02 5.74
CA GLU A 65 -2.31 5.39 4.77
C GLU A 65 -3.00 4.18 4.16
N VAL A 66 -2.26 3.09 3.88
CA VAL A 66 -2.85 1.83 3.41
C VAL A 66 -3.79 1.27 4.49
N ALA A 67 -3.35 1.20 5.75
CA ALA A 67 -4.20 0.73 6.84
C ALA A 67 -5.46 1.59 6.99
N ARG A 68 -5.32 2.92 7.00
CA ARG A 68 -6.45 3.86 7.09
C ARG A 68 -7.48 3.67 5.97
N LYS A 69 -7.03 3.45 4.73
CA LYS A 69 -7.90 3.20 3.58
C LYS A 69 -8.54 1.81 3.64
N LEU A 70 -7.82 0.78 4.10
CA LEU A 70 -8.39 -0.55 4.31
C LEU A 70 -9.59 -0.50 5.28
N LYS A 71 -9.51 0.31 6.35
CA LYS A 71 -10.64 0.54 7.26
C LYS A 71 -11.87 1.14 6.60
N THR A 72 -11.67 1.94 5.55
CA THR A 72 -12.76 2.56 4.79
C THR A 72 -13.35 1.58 3.78
N VAL A 73 -12.52 0.80 3.08
CA VAL A 73 -12.96 -0.14 2.03
C VAL A 73 -13.55 -1.43 2.61
N LEU A 74 -13.04 -1.89 3.74
CA LEU A 74 -13.45 -3.13 4.42
C LEU A 74 -14.22 -2.83 5.72
N SER A 75 -15.08 -1.81 5.72
CA SER A 75 -15.76 -1.32 6.92
C SER A 75 -16.62 -2.36 7.65
N ASP A 76 -17.01 -3.43 6.96
CA ASP A 76 -17.84 -4.54 7.44
C ASP A 76 -17.04 -5.78 7.86
N LEU A 77 -15.71 -5.71 7.86
CA LEU A 77 -14.84 -6.81 8.26
C LEU A 77 -14.93 -7.04 9.79
N ASP A 78 -14.81 -8.32 10.19
CA ASP A 78 -14.82 -8.68 11.61
C ASP A 78 -13.67 -7.94 12.34
N PRO A 79 -13.95 -7.21 13.44
CA PRO A 79 -12.96 -6.47 14.23
C PRO A 79 -11.77 -7.31 14.70
N GLU A 80 -11.94 -8.63 14.83
CA GLU A 80 -10.89 -9.57 15.25
C GLU A 80 -10.05 -10.11 14.09
N THR A 81 -10.36 -9.75 12.84
CA THR A 81 -9.61 -10.18 11.65
C THR A 81 -8.18 -9.66 11.71
N LEU A 82 -7.20 -10.53 11.52
CA LEU A 82 -5.80 -10.16 11.45
C LEU A 82 -5.45 -9.51 10.11
N ILE A 83 -4.71 -8.41 10.17
CA ILE A 83 -4.24 -7.66 9.01
C ILE A 83 -2.75 -7.42 9.17
N LEU A 84 -2.03 -7.56 8.05
CA LEU A 84 -0.65 -7.17 7.92
C LEU A 84 -0.49 -6.24 6.72
N VAL A 85 0.09 -5.08 6.96
CA VAL A 85 0.49 -4.12 5.94
C VAL A 85 1.98 -3.88 6.09
N ARG A 86 2.73 -4.13 5.02
CA ARG A 86 4.18 -3.97 5.00
C ARG A 86 4.58 -3.12 3.80
N SER A 87 5.55 -2.25 4.01
CA SER A 87 6.19 -1.46 2.95
C SER A 87 7.70 -1.60 3.06
N GLU A 88 8.35 -1.85 1.92
CA GLU A 88 9.80 -1.94 1.79
C GLU A 88 10.27 -1.05 0.63
N SER A 89 11.13 -0.07 0.91
CA SER A 89 11.71 0.85 -0.07
C SER A 89 13.13 0.41 -0.43
N GLU A 90 13.41 0.20 -1.72
CA GLU A 90 14.73 -0.13 -2.23
C GLU A 90 15.64 1.11 -2.27
N GLU A 91 16.49 1.29 -1.26
CA GLU A 91 17.30 2.50 -1.11
C GLU A 91 18.58 2.46 -1.97
N SER A 92 18.60 3.17 -3.10
CA SER A 92 19.75 3.16 -4.01
C SER A 92 21.04 3.80 -3.47
N VAL A 93 20.97 4.54 -2.36
CA VAL A 93 22.10 5.24 -1.72
C VAL A 93 22.48 4.65 -0.36
N HIS A 94 21.78 3.60 0.09
CA HIS A 94 22.04 2.90 1.33
C HIS A 94 22.29 1.41 1.06
N ALA A 95 22.97 0.73 1.98
CA ALA A 95 23.25 -0.71 1.86
C ALA A 95 22.07 -1.60 2.32
N HIS A 96 20.96 -0.99 2.73
CA HIS A 96 19.78 -1.65 3.26
C HIS A 96 18.52 -0.92 2.79
N ASN A 97 17.44 -1.68 2.66
CA ASN A 97 16.12 -1.15 2.35
C ASN A 97 15.49 -0.51 3.60
N ALA A 98 14.67 0.52 3.40
CA ALA A 98 13.82 1.03 4.48
C ALA A 98 12.59 0.13 4.60
N PHE A 99 12.18 -0.17 5.83
CA PHE A 99 11.13 -1.14 6.11
C PHE A 99 10.17 -0.62 7.19
N ALA A 100 8.88 -0.79 6.95
CA ALA A 100 7.84 -0.60 7.96
C ALA A 100 6.78 -1.70 7.85
N GLU A 101 6.20 -2.07 8.99
CA GLU A 101 5.12 -3.03 9.07
C GLU A 101 4.13 -2.66 10.17
N PHE A 102 2.85 -2.83 9.85
CA PHE A 102 1.76 -2.91 10.81
C PHE A 102 1.23 -4.35 10.78
N SER A 103 1.11 -4.95 11.96
CA SER A 103 0.51 -6.27 12.15
C SER A 103 -0.38 -6.21 13.38
N GLY A 104 -1.67 -6.47 13.18
CA GLY A 104 -2.66 -6.30 14.25
C GLY A 104 -4.05 -6.73 13.83
N LYS A 105 -5.00 -6.56 14.73
CA LYS A 105 -6.42 -6.79 14.48
C LYS A 105 -7.03 -5.61 13.72
N PHE A 106 -8.08 -5.86 12.96
CA PHE A 106 -8.76 -4.81 12.20
C PHE A 106 -9.24 -3.64 13.07
N LYS A 107 -9.62 -3.90 14.32
CA LYS A 107 -9.99 -2.87 15.29
C LYS A 107 -8.85 -1.95 15.76
N GLU A 108 -7.60 -2.36 15.55
CA GLU A 108 -6.39 -1.64 15.98
C GLU A 108 -5.86 -0.69 14.90
N ILE A 109 -6.42 -0.79 13.68
CA ILE A 109 -6.33 0.22 12.62
C ILE A 109 -7.31 1.35 12.93
#